data_AF-A0A9D2GM66-F1
#
_entry.id   AF-A0A9D2GM66-F1
#
_cell.length_a   1.000
_cell.length_b   1.000
_cell.length_c   1.000
_cell.angle_alpha   90.00
_cell.angle_beta   90.00
_cell.angle_gamma   90.00
#
_symmetry.space_group_name_H-M   'P 1'
#
loop_
_entity.id
_entity.type
_entity.pdbx_description
1 polymer ?
#
loop_
_entity_poly.entity_id
_entity_poly.type
_entity_poly.pdbx_seq_one_letter_code
_entity_poly.pdbx_strand_id
1 'polypeptide(L)'
;MDYDEPVPAGCDMIVLPPCTMLYFQGASFQDEGDFGEAINILLEEMAAYNPAQHGWQYAPELAPYFNFGASAAQGAKMARPARKIGLHG
;
A
#
# COMPACT_ATOMS: atom_id res chain seq x y z
N MET A 1 21.41 -0.49 7.40
CA MET A 1 21.09 -0.34 5.97
C MET A 1 22.27 -0.94 5.25
N ASP A 2 22.01 -1.90 4.36
CA ASP A 2 23.06 -2.64 3.66
C ASP A 2 23.12 -2.24 2.16
N TYR A 3 22.55 -1.08 1.81
CA TYR A 3 22.68 -0.49 0.48
C TYR A 3 23.88 0.46 0.46
N ASP A 4 24.89 0.11 -0.32
CA ASP A 4 26.19 0.80 -0.42
C ASP A 4 26.47 1.38 -1.82
N GLU A 5 25.53 1.22 -2.75
CA GLU A 5 25.62 1.76 -4.10
C GLU A 5 25.34 3.28 -4.13
N PRO A 6 25.95 4.03 -5.07
CA PRO A 6 25.72 5.46 -5.18
C PRO A 6 24.29 5.78 -5.63
N VAL A 7 23.70 6.79 -5.00
CA VAL A 7 22.39 7.32 -5.40
C VAL A 7 22.49 7.96 -6.79
N PRO A 8 21.62 7.61 -7.76
CA PRO A 8 21.63 8.20 -9.10
C PRO A 8 21.51 9.73 -9.08
N ALA A 9 22.10 10.39 -10.08
CA ALA A 9 22.04 11.85 -10.20
C ALA A 9 20.60 12.33 -10.34
N GLY A 10 20.20 13.30 -9.49
CA GLY A 10 18.85 13.85 -9.46
C GLY A 10 17.85 13.03 -8.62
N CYS A 11 18.31 12.00 -7.90
CA CYS A 11 17.50 11.24 -6.96
C CYS A 11 17.92 11.49 -5.51
N ASP A 12 16.95 11.36 -4.61
CA ASP A 12 17.17 11.35 -3.16
C ASP A 12 17.04 9.92 -2.61
N MET A 13 17.78 9.63 -1.54
CA MET A 13 17.61 8.40 -0.77
C MET A 13 17.00 8.71 0.58
N ILE A 14 15.98 7.94 0.95
CA ILE A 14 15.36 7.98 2.28
C ILE A 14 15.51 6.63 2.98
N VAL A 15 15.63 6.68 4.31
CA VAL A 15 15.58 5.48 5.15
C VAL A 15 14.20 5.42 5.79
N LEU A 16 13.42 4.39 5.44
CA LEU A 16 12.13 4.15 6.06
C LEU A 16 12.31 3.24 7.28
N PRO A 17 11.96 3.69 8.50
CA PRO A 17 11.96 2.80 9.65
C PRO A 17 10.87 1.73 9.48
N PRO A 18 11.00 0.57 10.13
CA PRO A 18 9.93 -0.42 10.17
C PRO A 18 8.63 0.20 10.70
N CYS A 19 7.52 -0.04 10.03
CA CYS A 19 6.18 0.34 10.48
C CYS A 19 5.16 -0.75 10.12
N THR A 20 3.96 -0.66 10.67
CA THR A 20 2.86 -1.55 10.31
C THR A 20 2.15 -1.03 9.06
N MET A 21 1.85 -1.94 8.13
CA MET A 21 1.16 -1.64 6.89
C MET A 21 -0.14 -2.44 6.81
N LEU A 22 -1.24 -1.78 6.47
CA LEU A 22 -2.45 -2.46 5.99
C LEU A 22 -2.23 -2.79 4.52
N TYR A 23 -2.24 -4.08 4.21
CA TYR A 23 -2.03 -4.61 2.87
C TYR A 23 -3.37 -5.01 2.27
N PHE A 24 -3.61 -4.57 1.03
CA PHE A 24 -4.82 -4.81 0.28
C PHE A 24 -4.50 -5.51 -1.02
N GLN A 25 -5.34 -6.46 -1.39
CA GLN A 25 -5.25 -7.18 -2.65
C GLN A 25 -6.64 -7.25 -3.27
N GLY A 26 -6.75 -6.74 -4.49
CA GLY A 26 -7.97 -6.80 -5.28
C GLY A 26 -8.18 -8.18 -5.91
N ALA A 27 -9.32 -8.35 -6.58
CA ALA A 27 -9.63 -9.58 -7.30
C ALA A 27 -8.67 -9.81 -8.49
N SER A 28 -8.47 -11.09 -8.85
CA SER A 28 -7.92 -11.47 -10.15
C SER A 28 -8.85 -11.01 -11.28
N PHE A 29 -8.28 -10.74 -12.44
CA PHE A 29 -8.98 -10.34 -13.66
C PHE A 29 -8.51 -11.18 -14.85
N GLN A 30 -9.14 -11.04 -16.03
CA GLN A 30 -8.91 -11.95 -17.15
C GLN A 30 -7.84 -11.45 -18.13
N ASP A 31 -7.94 -10.20 -18.57
CA ASP A 31 -7.00 -9.61 -19.52
C ASP A 31 -5.92 -8.82 -18.76
N GLU A 32 -4.64 -9.13 -18.99
CA GLU A 32 -3.53 -8.36 -18.41
C GLU A 32 -3.61 -6.86 -18.75
N GLY A 33 -4.26 -6.48 -19.86
CA GLY A 33 -4.55 -5.10 -20.23
C GLY A 33 -5.47 -4.35 -19.27
N ASP A 34 -6.26 -5.04 -18.46
CA ASP A 34 -7.21 -4.45 -17.51
C ASP A 34 -6.55 -4.01 -16.18
N PHE A 35 -5.21 -4.07 -16.09
CA PHE A 35 -4.46 -3.71 -14.89
C PHE A 35 -4.81 -2.32 -14.33
N GLY A 36 -5.08 -1.35 -15.22
CA GLY A 36 -5.44 0.02 -14.83
C GLY A 36 -6.80 0.09 -14.15
N GLU A 37 -7.78 -0.68 -14.64
CA GLU A 37 -9.11 -0.79 -14.04
C GLU A 37 -9.02 -1.48 -12.67
N ALA A 38 -8.29 -2.59 -12.58
CA ALA A 38 -8.07 -3.30 -11.31
C ALA A 38 -7.41 -2.40 -10.25
N ILE A 39 -6.45 -1.57 -10.65
CA ILE A 39 -5.81 -0.57 -9.79
C ILE A 39 -6.81 0.47 -9.29
N ASN A 40 -7.65 1.02 -10.20
CA ASN A 40 -8.63 2.04 -9.85
C ASN A 40 -9.70 1.49 -8.88
N ILE A 41 -10.20 0.28 -9.14
CA ILE A 41 -11.15 -0.40 -8.26
C ILE A 41 -10.57 -0.53 -6.85
N LEU A 42 -9.34 -1.03 -6.72
CA LEU A 42 -8.72 -1.18 -5.40
C LEU A 42 -8.49 0.17 -4.71
N LEU A 43 -8.13 1.23 -5.44
CA LEU A 43 -8.00 2.57 -4.89
C LEU A 43 -9.33 3.09 -4.33
N GLU A 44 -10.43 2.88 -5.04
CA GLU A 44 -11.78 3.25 -4.59
C GLU A 44 -12.19 2.47 -3.34
N GLU A 45 -11.96 1.16 -3.33
CA GLU A 45 -12.23 0.30 -2.15
C GLU A 45 -11.41 0.73 -0.93
N MET A 46 -10.11 1.00 -1.12
CA MET A 46 -9.23 1.48 -0.06
C MET A 46 -9.63 2.86 0.47
N ALA A 47 -10.20 3.73 -0.37
CA ALA A 47 -10.71 5.03 0.03
C ALA A 47 -11.99 4.91 0.88
N ALA A 48 -12.85 3.93 0.58
CA ALA A 48 -14.07 3.66 1.33
C ALA A 48 -13.83 2.85 2.62
N TYR A 49 -12.73 2.09 2.70
CA TYR A 49 -12.43 1.23 3.84
C TYR A 49 -12.13 2.02 5.13
N ASN A 50 -12.88 1.72 6.20
CA ASN A 50 -12.66 2.26 7.53
C ASN A 50 -11.88 1.28 8.43
N PRO A 51 -10.54 1.43 8.57
CA PRO A 51 -9.73 0.52 9.37
C PRO A 51 -10.03 0.58 10.88
N ALA A 52 -10.71 1.63 11.36
CA ALA A 52 -11.01 1.80 12.79
C ALA A 52 -11.94 0.71 13.32
N GLN A 53 -12.79 0.14 12.47
CA GLN A 53 -13.65 -1.01 12.80
C GLN A 53 -12.85 -2.26 13.18
N HIS A 54 -11.57 -2.30 12.81
CA HIS A 54 -10.65 -3.39 13.10
C HIS A 54 -9.50 -2.96 14.03
N GLY A 55 -9.62 -1.82 14.72
CA GLY A 55 -8.62 -1.34 15.67
C GLY A 55 -7.38 -0.75 15.02
N TRP A 56 -7.49 -0.21 13.81
CA TRP A 56 -6.40 0.43 13.08
C TRP A 56 -6.74 1.86 12.65
N GLN A 57 -5.73 2.72 12.56
CA GLN A 57 -5.83 4.06 12.00
C GLN A 57 -4.73 4.25 10.97
N TYR A 58 -5.05 4.80 9.80
CA TYR A 58 -4.05 5.18 8.81
C TYR A 58 -3.05 6.19 9.41
N ALA A 59 -1.77 6.01 9.07
CA ALA A 59 -0.65 6.75 9.63
C ALA A 59 0.33 7.21 8.52
N PRO A 60 -0.11 8.10 7.60
CA PRO A 60 0.69 8.54 6.44
C PRO A 60 2.04 9.15 6.79
N GLU A 61 2.22 9.62 8.01
CA GLU A 61 3.45 10.17 8.54
C GLU A 61 4.57 9.13 8.76
N LEU A 62 4.23 7.83 8.83
CA LEU A 62 5.21 6.77 9.12
C LEU A 62 5.96 6.28 7.88
N ALA A 63 5.29 6.24 6.73
CA ALA A 63 5.83 5.72 5.47
C ALA A 63 4.95 6.17 4.28
N PRO A 64 5.47 6.11 3.04
CA PRO A 64 4.66 6.36 1.84
C PRO A 64 3.61 5.27 1.60
N TYR A 65 2.71 5.56 0.66
CA TYR A 65 1.74 4.58 0.18
C TYR A 65 2.41 3.78 -0.94
N PHE A 66 2.27 2.46 -0.90
CA PHE A 66 2.90 1.60 -1.89
C PHE A 66 1.86 1.05 -2.84
N ASN A 67 2.10 1.22 -4.14
CA ASN A 67 1.44 0.49 -5.20
C ASN A 67 2.43 -0.55 -5.72
N PHE A 68 2.07 -1.83 -5.62
CA PHE A 68 2.90 -2.95 -6.04
C PHE A 68 2.54 -3.48 -7.44
N GLY A 69 1.73 -2.71 -8.19
CA GLY A 69 1.21 -3.08 -9.50
C GLY A 69 0.01 -4.02 -9.43
N ALA A 70 -0.39 -4.50 -10.59
CA ALA A 70 -1.45 -5.48 -10.78
C ALA A 70 -1.03 -6.50 -11.83
N SER A 71 -1.53 -7.73 -11.70
CA SER A 71 -1.49 -8.74 -12.76
C SER A 71 -2.79 -9.52 -12.77
N ALA A 72 -3.15 -10.11 -13.90
CA ALA A 72 -4.43 -10.81 -14.07
C ALA A 72 -4.63 -11.88 -12.99
N ALA A 73 -3.60 -12.68 -12.70
CA ALA A 73 -3.68 -13.75 -11.71
C ALA A 73 -3.74 -13.28 -10.25
N GLN A 74 -3.12 -12.13 -9.92
CA GLN A 74 -2.94 -11.70 -8.53
C GLN A 74 -3.79 -10.48 -8.15
N GLY A 75 -4.41 -9.81 -9.12
CA GLY A 75 -5.09 -8.55 -8.89
C GLY A 75 -4.12 -7.40 -8.58
N ALA A 76 -4.69 -6.21 -8.35
CA ALA A 76 -3.94 -5.07 -7.84
C ALA A 76 -3.52 -5.29 -6.39
N LYS A 77 -2.35 -4.78 -6.02
CA LYS A 77 -1.79 -4.91 -4.67
C LYS A 77 -1.28 -3.56 -4.18
N MET A 78 -1.70 -3.16 -2.99
CA MET A 78 -1.30 -1.88 -2.40
C MET A 78 -1.17 -1.97 -0.88
N ALA A 79 -0.43 -1.05 -0.28
CA ALA A 79 -0.36 -0.93 1.16
C ALA A 79 -0.33 0.51 1.65
N ARG A 80 -0.93 0.73 2.83
CA ARG A 80 -0.91 2.00 3.56
C ARG A 80 -0.37 1.81 4.97
N PRO A 81 0.46 2.73 5.48
CA PRO A 81 0.90 2.68 6.87
C PRO A 81 -0.29 2.85 7.81
N ALA A 82 -0.24 2.13 8.93
CA ALA A 82 -1.24 2.23 9.98
C ALA A 82 -0.62 2.03 11.36
N ARG A 83 -1.34 2.55 12.35
CA ARG A 83 -1.05 2.30 13.77
C ARG A 83 -2.26 1.66 14.44
N LYS A 84 -2.00 0.83 15.43
CA LYS A 84 -3.06 0.23 16.24
C LYS A 84 -3.73 1.31 17.08
N ILE A 85 -5.05 1.36 17.07
CA ILE A 85 -5.85 2.13 18.01
C ILE A 85 -6.49 1.16 18.99
N GLY A 86 -6.55 1.53 20.27
CA GLY A 86 -7.28 0.74 21.25
C GLY A 86 -8.74 0.60 20.79
N LEU A 87 -9.27 -0.63 20.78
CA LEU A 87 -10.70 -0.83 20.68
C LEU A 87 -11.28 -0.32 22.00
N HIS A 88 -11.82 0.90 22.01
CA HIS A 88 -12.65 1.32 23.12
C HIS A 88 -13.88 0.40 23.14
N GLY A 89 -13.91 -0.51 24.12
CA GLY A 89 -15.10 -1.25 24.51
C GLY A 89 -16.06 -0.40 25.32
#